data_AF-A0A9Q7VWL8-F1
#
_entry.id   AF-A0A9Q7VWL8-F1
#
_cell.length_a   1.000
_cell.length_b   1.000
_cell.length_c   1.000
_cell.angle_alpha   90.00
_cell.angle_beta   90.00
_cell.angle_gamma   90.00
#
_symmetry.space_group_name_H-M   'P 1'
#
loop_
_entity.id
_entity.type
_entity.pdbx_description
1 polymer ?
#
loop_
_entity_poly.entity_id
_entity_poly.type
_entity_poly.pdbx_seq_one_letter_code
_entity_poly.pdbx_strand_id
1 'polypeptide(L)'
;MRRLLFSLLIFCALPAWADSHDQLYQVAGWAQQRAHFNDALSAAQQRYQSSLPPAVYQALVDNSNQRFAPQAVDRRAEAQLRQNLADPAPALAFFQSPLGRKIVAAELLATRRDQLAKNAQGLPKMQASDNRQLIIGHLAQALPAREAGAEVSLAIAGVAADSLSQMIPGLLGGGQAQGMLNGQRQRLMQQIGNDLNNTLLYVYRDLSDTELEEFATFAESSEGKAYYQAALAAIRAGLAVGQSTSSLAP
;
A
#
# COMPACT_ATOMS: atom_id res chain seq x y z
N MET A 1 -34.57 -43.72 14.67
CA MET A 1 -34.32 -42.31 15.05
C MET A 1 -32.84 -41.87 14.89
N ARG A 2 -31.85 -42.75 15.11
CA ARG A 2 -30.41 -42.39 14.97
C ARG A 2 -29.91 -42.15 13.54
N ARG A 3 -30.62 -42.65 12.52
CA ARG A 3 -30.31 -42.42 11.09
C ARG A 3 -30.90 -41.13 10.52
N LEU A 4 -31.88 -40.51 11.19
CA LEU A 4 -32.46 -39.22 10.81
C LEU A 4 -31.59 -38.03 11.29
N LEU A 5 -30.84 -38.21 12.38
CA LEU A 5 -29.94 -37.20 12.94
C LEU A 5 -28.69 -36.96 12.08
N PHE A 6 -28.21 -37.96 11.34
CA PHE A 6 -27.06 -37.80 10.45
C PHE A 6 -27.38 -37.06 9.14
N SER A 7 -28.63 -37.12 8.67
CA SER A 7 -29.06 -36.38 7.48
C SER A 7 -29.27 -34.88 7.74
N LEU A 8 -29.48 -34.49 9.01
CA LEU A 8 -29.65 -33.08 9.38
C LEU A 8 -28.32 -32.32 9.53
N LEU A 9 -27.21 -33.02 9.78
CA LEU A 9 -25.88 -32.40 9.95
C LEU A 9 -25.18 -32.04 8.63
N ILE A 10 -25.61 -32.62 7.50
CA ILE A 10 -25.04 -32.33 6.18
C ILE A 10 -25.62 -31.03 5.60
N PHE A 11 -26.78 -30.57 6.05
CA PHE A 11 -27.42 -29.32 5.58
C PHE A 11 -26.95 -28.04 6.31
N CYS A 12 -26.09 -28.16 7.33
CA CYS A 12 -25.48 -27.01 8.02
C CYS A 12 -24.03 -26.72 7.59
N ALA A 13 -23.49 -27.48 6.63
CA ALA A 13 -22.31 -27.03 5.89
C ALA A 13 -22.76 -26.03 4.83
N LEU A 14 -23.19 -24.84 5.27
CA LEU A 14 -23.06 -23.67 4.41
C LEU A 14 -21.59 -23.69 3.97
N PRO A 15 -21.26 -23.70 2.67
CA PRO A 15 -19.89 -23.39 2.29
C PRO A 15 -19.60 -22.08 3.01
N ALA A 16 -18.58 -22.06 3.86
CA ALA A 16 -18.03 -20.80 4.30
C ALA A 16 -17.64 -20.11 2.99
N TRP A 17 -18.51 -19.24 2.47
CA TRP A 17 -18.18 -18.34 1.39
C TRP A 17 -16.98 -17.61 1.94
N ALA A 18 -15.80 -17.97 1.46
CA ALA A 18 -14.58 -17.29 1.83
C ALA A 18 -14.87 -15.80 1.61
N ASP A 19 -14.70 -15.01 2.68
CA ASP A 19 -15.07 -13.62 2.71
C ASP A 19 -14.47 -12.93 1.48
N SER A 20 -15.32 -12.33 0.65
CA SER A 20 -14.90 -11.75 -0.63
C SER A 20 -13.92 -10.59 -0.43
N HIS A 21 -13.95 -9.93 0.73
CA HIS A 21 -12.91 -8.97 1.13
C HIS A 21 -11.57 -9.64 1.40
N ASP A 22 -11.56 -10.76 2.12
CA ASP A 22 -10.33 -11.52 2.41
C ASP A 22 -9.74 -12.09 1.11
N GLN A 23 -10.60 -12.60 0.21
CA GLN A 23 -10.16 -13.05 -1.11
C GLN A 23 -9.58 -11.91 -1.93
N LEU A 24 -10.25 -10.75 -1.96
CA LEU A 24 -9.77 -9.56 -2.66
C LEU A 24 -8.40 -9.13 -2.11
N TYR A 25 -8.26 -9.11 -0.79
CA TYR A 25 -7.00 -8.77 -0.13
C TYR A 25 -5.85 -9.70 -0.56
N GLN A 26 -6.14 -10.99 -0.71
CA GLN A 26 -5.16 -11.97 -1.19
C GLN A 26 -4.84 -11.79 -2.67
N VAL A 27 -5.84 -11.72 -3.55
CA VAL A 27 -5.60 -11.68 -5.01
C VAL A 27 -5.02 -10.35 -5.50
N ALA A 28 -5.28 -9.25 -4.77
CA ALA A 28 -4.69 -7.96 -5.06
C ALA A 28 -3.23 -7.83 -4.55
N GLY A 29 -2.67 -8.88 -3.93
CA GLY A 29 -1.25 -8.96 -3.58
C GLY A 29 -0.82 -8.16 -2.35
N TRP A 30 -1.76 -7.82 -1.46
CA TRP A 30 -1.48 -6.97 -0.29
C TRP A 30 -0.40 -7.55 0.65
N ALA A 31 -0.47 -8.84 0.95
CA ALA A 31 0.48 -9.50 1.84
C ALA A 31 1.92 -9.45 1.29
N GLN A 32 2.08 -9.62 -0.03
CA GLN A 32 3.37 -9.54 -0.71
C GLN A 32 3.87 -8.10 -0.79
N GLN A 33 2.99 -7.12 -1.09
CA GLN A 33 3.35 -5.70 -1.04
C GLN A 33 3.82 -5.28 0.36
N ARG A 34 3.13 -5.74 1.42
CA ARG A 34 3.57 -5.53 2.81
C ARG A 34 4.93 -6.16 3.07
N ALA A 35 5.16 -7.38 2.60
CA ALA A 35 6.46 -8.04 2.74
C ALA A 35 7.58 -7.24 2.05
N HIS A 36 7.35 -6.77 0.82
CA HIS A 36 8.29 -5.91 0.10
C HIS A 36 8.55 -4.58 0.83
N PHE A 37 7.52 -3.96 1.40
CA PHE A 37 7.68 -2.79 2.25
C PHE A 37 8.55 -3.06 3.48
N ASN A 38 8.36 -4.20 4.16
CA ASN A 38 9.16 -4.59 5.32
C ASN A 38 10.63 -4.86 4.95
N ASP A 39 10.88 -5.49 3.80
CA ASP A 39 12.23 -5.69 3.28
C ASP A 39 12.92 -4.36 2.96
N ALA A 40 12.21 -3.45 2.28
CA ALA A 40 12.71 -2.11 1.96
C ALA A 40 12.99 -1.30 3.23
N LEU A 41 12.11 -1.40 4.23
CA LEU A 41 12.28 -0.75 5.52
C LEU A 41 13.49 -1.29 6.28
N SER A 42 13.66 -2.61 6.32
CA SER A 42 14.81 -3.25 6.97
C SER A 42 16.12 -2.82 6.30
N ALA A 43 16.14 -2.76 4.95
CA ALA A 43 17.28 -2.26 4.21
C ALA A 43 17.56 -0.77 4.49
N ALA A 44 16.52 0.06 4.65
CA ALA A 44 16.67 1.46 5.03
C ALA A 44 17.21 1.61 6.45
N GLN A 45 16.68 0.86 7.42
CA GLN A 45 17.18 0.83 8.80
C GLN A 45 18.67 0.50 8.84
N GLN A 46 19.12 -0.55 8.13
CA GLN A 46 20.53 -0.93 8.09
C GLN A 46 21.45 0.20 7.59
N ARG A 47 20.99 1.04 6.65
CA ARG A 47 21.77 2.20 6.17
C ARG A 47 21.95 3.28 7.23
N TYR A 48 21.03 3.39 8.20
CA TYR A 48 21.13 4.37 9.29
C TYR A 48 21.99 3.90 10.46
N GLN A 49 22.30 2.60 10.54
CA GLN A 49 23.09 2.04 11.63
C GLN A 49 24.46 2.71 11.77
N SER A 50 25.10 3.07 10.66
CA SER A 50 26.42 3.72 10.65
C SER A 50 26.37 5.24 10.82
N SER A 51 25.20 5.87 10.75
CA SER A 51 25.05 7.33 10.77
C SER A 51 24.35 7.88 12.01
N LEU A 52 23.65 7.04 12.77
CA LEU A 52 22.94 7.44 13.99
C LEU A 52 23.66 6.94 15.25
N PRO A 53 23.63 7.71 16.36
CA PRO A 53 24.08 7.21 17.66
C PRO A 53 23.31 5.93 18.05
N PRO A 54 23.94 4.96 18.74
CA PRO A 54 23.32 3.65 19.02
C PRO A 54 21.94 3.72 19.69
N ALA A 55 21.76 4.62 20.67
CA ALA A 55 20.48 4.79 21.35
C ALA A 55 19.38 5.35 20.43
N VAL A 56 19.72 6.29 19.53
CA VAL A 56 18.79 6.87 18.55
C VAL A 56 18.43 5.83 17.50
N TYR A 57 19.42 5.07 17.02
CA TYR A 57 19.22 3.98 16.08
C TYR A 57 18.27 2.91 16.67
N GLN A 58 18.52 2.48 17.90
CA GLN A 58 17.70 1.47 18.56
C GLN A 58 16.26 1.95 18.74
N ALA A 59 16.06 3.18 19.24
CA ALA A 59 14.73 3.76 19.38
C ALA A 59 13.98 3.84 18.03
N LEU A 60 14.68 4.22 16.95
CA LEU A 60 14.12 4.25 15.60
C LEU A 60 13.66 2.86 15.15
N VAL A 61 14.52 1.85 15.30
CA VAL A 61 14.23 0.47 14.88
C VAL A 61 13.07 -0.12 15.69
N ASP A 62 13.06 0.07 17.00
CA ASP A 62 12.00 -0.47 17.88
C ASP A 62 10.64 0.14 17.56
N ASN A 63 10.56 1.47 17.43
CA ASN A 63 9.34 2.17 17.04
C ASN A 63 8.88 1.77 15.63
N SER A 64 9.83 1.61 14.70
CA SER A 64 9.53 1.16 13.33
C SER A 64 8.93 -0.24 13.32
N ASN A 65 9.58 -1.19 13.99
CA ASN A 65 9.15 -2.59 14.02
C ASN A 65 7.82 -2.77 14.76
N GLN A 66 7.56 -1.98 15.81
CA GLN A 66 6.27 -1.97 16.47
C GLN A 66 5.16 -1.45 15.55
N ARG A 67 5.38 -0.30 14.89
CA ARG A 67 4.36 0.33 14.02
C ARG A 67 4.03 -0.55 12.83
N PHE A 68 5.06 -1.11 12.20
CA PHE A 68 4.96 -1.84 10.94
C PHE A 68 4.96 -3.37 11.11
N ALA A 69 4.68 -3.85 12.33
CA ALA A 69 4.54 -5.27 12.62
C ALA A 69 3.57 -5.92 11.62
N PRO A 70 3.97 -6.99 10.90
CA PRO A 70 3.22 -7.55 9.79
C PRO A 70 1.72 -7.74 10.04
N GLN A 71 1.38 -8.47 11.09
CA GLN A 71 0.00 -8.78 11.45
C GLN A 71 -0.81 -7.53 11.86
N ALA A 72 -0.16 -6.53 12.45
CA ALA A 72 -0.82 -5.30 12.85
C ALA A 72 -1.14 -4.42 11.63
N VAL A 73 -0.23 -4.38 10.65
CA VAL A 73 -0.44 -3.71 9.36
C VAL A 73 -1.59 -4.38 8.61
N ASP A 74 -1.54 -5.71 8.46
CA ASP A 74 -2.56 -6.48 7.73
C ASP A 74 -3.94 -6.28 8.39
N ARG A 75 -4.04 -6.45 9.72
CA ARG A 75 -5.30 -6.27 10.46
C ARG A 75 -5.92 -4.88 10.27
N ARG A 76 -5.11 -3.82 10.36
CA ARG A 76 -5.60 -2.44 10.18
C ARG A 76 -6.01 -2.18 8.73
N ALA A 77 -5.23 -2.66 7.77
CA ALA A 77 -5.50 -2.49 6.35
C ALA A 77 -6.77 -3.24 5.93
N GLU A 78 -6.93 -4.51 6.29
CA GLU A 78 -8.10 -5.33 6.00
C GLU A 78 -9.37 -4.74 6.62
N ALA A 79 -9.32 -4.35 7.91
CA ALA A 79 -10.45 -3.72 8.58
C ALA A 79 -10.89 -2.44 7.86
N GLN A 80 -9.93 -1.62 7.44
CA GLN A 80 -10.25 -0.38 6.76
C GLN A 80 -10.71 -0.58 5.32
N LEU A 81 -10.16 -1.56 4.61
CA LEU A 81 -10.66 -1.96 3.30
C LEU A 81 -12.13 -2.38 3.39
N ARG A 82 -12.46 -3.27 4.35
CA ARG A 82 -13.85 -3.73 4.57
C ARG A 82 -14.79 -2.58 4.94
N GLN A 83 -14.32 -1.62 5.74
CA GLN A 83 -15.14 -0.46 6.12
C GLN A 83 -15.44 0.47 4.93
N ASN A 84 -14.48 0.64 4.01
CA ASN A 84 -14.57 1.64 2.94
C ASN A 84 -15.00 1.06 1.59
N LEU A 85 -14.98 -0.26 1.42
CA LEU A 85 -15.42 -0.95 0.21
C LEU A 85 -16.69 -1.75 0.50
N ALA A 86 -17.84 -1.16 0.21
CA ALA A 86 -19.14 -1.80 0.47
C ALA A 86 -19.33 -3.10 -0.32
N ASP A 87 -18.97 -3.10 -1.60
CA ASP A 87 -19.04 -4.29 -2.45
C ASP A 87 -17.64 -4.60 -3.04
N PRO A 88 -16.99 -5.70 -2.60
CA PRO A 88 -15.69 -6.10 -3.13
C PRO A 88 -15.80 -6.89 -4.44
N ALA A 89 -16.99 -7.36 -4.84
CA ALA A 89 -17.15 -8.32 -5.93
C ALA A 89 -16.60 -7.82 -7.29
N PRO A 90 -16.82 -6.55 -7.71
CA PRO A 90 -16.26 -6.06 -8.98
C PRO A 90 -14.73 -6.05 -8.99
N ALA A 91 -14.11 -5.58 -7.90
CA ALA A 91 -12.66 -5.55 -7.78
C ALA A 91 -12.08 -6.98 -7.70
N LEU A 92 -12.73 -7.86 -6.94
CA LEU A 92 -12.35 -9.26 -6.85
C LEU A 92 -12.37 -9.93 -8.22
N ALA A 93 -13.43 -9.74 -9.00
CA ALA A 93 -13.54 -10.27 -10.36
C ALA A 93 -12.43 -9.72 -11.26
N PHE A 94 -12.12 -8.42 -11.17
CA PHE A 94 -11.03 -7.80 -11.93
C PHE A 94 -9.67 -8.42 -11.58
N PHE A 95 -9.30 -8.49 -10.31
CA PHE A 95 -8.00 -9.04 -9.89
C PHE A 95 -7.88 -10.55 -10.09
N GLN A 96 -9.00 -11.28 -10.16
CA GLN A 96 -9.00 -12.69 -10.54
C GLN A 96 -8.83 -12.92 -12.04
N SER A 97 -9.09 -11.92 -12.89
CA SER A 97 -8.93 -12.00 -14.35
C SER A 97 -7.47 -12.17 -14.78
N PRO A 98 -7.20 -12.63 -16.03
CA PRO A 98 -5.85 -12.68 -16.56
C PRO A 98 -5.13 -11.33 -16.52
N LEU A 99 -5.82 -10.24 -16.85
CA LEU A 99 -5.27 -8.88 -16.81
C LEU A 99 -4.95 -8.44 -15.38
N GLY A 100 -5.90 -8.61 -14.45
CA GLY A 100 -5.69 -8.27 -13.04
C GLY A 100 -4.49 -8.97 -12.43
N ARG A 101 -4.28 -10.25 -12.73
CA ARG A 101 -3.09 -11.00 -12.29
C ARG A 101 -1.80 -10.45 -12.89
N LYS A 102 -1.80 -10.02 -14.16
CA LYS A 102 -0.63 -9.38 -14.80
C LYS A 102 -0.29 -8.05 -14.13
N ILE A 103 -1.30 -7.24 -13.81
CA ILE A 103 -1.13 -5.96 -13.11
C ILE A 103 -0.49 -6.21 -11.74
N VAL A 104 -1.06 -7.10 -10.93
CA VAL A 104 -0.51 -7.45 -9.61
C VAL A 104 0.92 -7.98 -9.73
N ALA A 105 1.19 -8.84 -10.71
CA ALA A 105 2.55 -9.34 -10.96
C ALA A 105 3.54 -8.22 -11.33
N ALA A 106 3.12 -7.26 -12.15
CA ALA A 106 3.92 -6.11 -12.53
C ALA A 106 4.24 -5.18 -11.34
N GLU A 107 3.22 -4.90 -10.51
CA GLU A 107 3.38 -4.11 -9.29
C GLU A 107 4.28 -4.81 -8.27
N LEU A 108 4.11 -6.11 -8.05
CA LEU A 108 4.95 -6.90 -7.15
C LEU A 108 6.38 -7.00 -7.65
N LEU A 109 6.58 -7.14 -8.96
CA LEU A 109 7.91 -7.11 -9.54
C LEU A 109 8.57 -5.76 -9.26
N ALA A 110 7.87 -4.65 -9.48
CA ALA A 110 8.42 -3.30 -9.30
C ALA A 110 8.84 -3.01 -7.85
N THR A 111 8.15 -3.57 -6.86
CA THR A 111 8.46 -3.38 -5.43
C THR A 111 9.39 -4.44 -4.85
N ARG A 112 9.79 -5.45 -5.63
CA ARG A 112 10.70 -6.51 -5.19
C ARG A 112 12.09 -5.95 -4.85
N ARG A 113 12.74 -6.52 -3.83
CA ARG A 113 14.03 -6.04 -3.28
C ARG A 113 15.12 -5.82 -4.34
N ASP A 114 15.27 -6.73 -5.29
CA ASP A 114 16.25 -6.63 -6.38
C ASP A 114 15.93 -5.47 -7.33
N GLN A 115 14.66 -5.23 -7.65
CA GLN A 115 14.25 -4.11 -8.49
C GLN A 115 14.43 -2.78 -7.76
N LEU A 116 14.11 -2.70 -6.47
CA LEU A 116 14.38 -1.52 -5.66
C LEU A 116 15.88 -1.23 -5.56
N ALA A 117 16.71 -2.26 -5.38
CA ALA A 117 18.16 -2.11 -5.36
C ALA A 117 18.71 -1.66 -6.73
N LYS A 118 18.23 -2.27 -7.82
CA LYS A 118 18.61 -1.93 -9.20
C LYS A 118 18.28 -0.47 -9.53
N ASN A 119 17.15 0.03 -9.05
CA ASN A 119 16.67 1.38 -9.33
C ASN A 119 16.90 2.35 -8.17
N ALA A 120 17.85 2.07 -7.26
CA ALA A 120 18.10 2.90 -6.08
C ALA A 120 18.53 4.34 -6.42
N GLN A 121 19.02 4.57 -7.65
CA GLN A 121 19.40 5.89 -8.18
C GLN A 121 18.29 6.55 -9.01
N GLY A 122 17.10 5.95 -9.03
CA GLY A 122 15.98 6.39 -9.85
C GLY A 122 15.64 5.39 -10.95
N LEU A 123 14.45 5.56 -11.52
CA LEU A 123 13.98 4.75 -12.64
C LEU A 123 14.59 5.24 -13.95
N PRO A 124 14.90 4.34 -14.91
CA PRO A 124 15.27 4.76 -16.26
C PRO A 124 14.13 5.56 -16.88
N LYS A 125 14.49 6.52 -17.76
CA LYS A 125 13.48 7.24 -18.54
C LYS A 125 12.95 6.32 -19.64
N MET A 126 11.66 6.05 -19.59
CA MET A 126 10.97 5.16 -20.51
C MET A 126 10.59 5.93 -21.79
N GLN A 127 10.83 5.33 -22.94
CA GLN A 127 10.29 5.80 -24.21
C GLN A 127 8.98 5.07 -24.50
N ALA A 128 7.97 5.79 -24.95
CA ALA A 128 6.64 5.26 -25.22
C ALA A 128 5.99 6.01 -26.38
N SER A 129 5.14 5.32 -27.14
CA SER A 129 4.29 5.93 -28.16
C SER A 129 3.35 6.97 -27.54
N ASP A 130 2.89 7.93 -28.35
CA ASP A 130 1.92 8.95 -27.89
C ASP A 130 0.66 8.31 -27.31
N ASN A 131 0.19 7.20 -27.92
CA ASN A 131 -0.96 6.44 -27.42
C ASN A 131 -0.70 5.89 -26.01
N ARG A 132 0.44 5.21 -25.80
CA ARG A 132 0.80 4.68 -24.49
C ARG A 132 0.97 5.79 -23.44
N GLN A 133 1.53 6.94 -23.83
CA GLN A 133 1.63 8.09 -22.93
C GLN A 133 0.25 8.62 -22.52
N LEU A 134 -0.70 8.68 -23.44
CA LEU A 134 -2.08 9.08 -23.16
C LEU A 134 -2.73 8.13 -22.15
N ILE A 135 -2.67 6.81 -22.39
CA ILE A 135 -3.25 5.78 -21.50
C ILE A 135 -2.61 5.86 -20.10
N ILE A 136 -1.30 6.05 -20.01
CA ILE A 136 -0.62 6.23 -18.74
C ILE A 136 -1.07 7.52 -18.03
N GLY A 137 -1.36 8.58 -18.78
CA GLY A 137 -1.96 9.80 -18.24
C GLY A 137 -3.32 9.55 -17.60
N HIS A 138 -4.16 8.72 -18.23
CA HIS A 138 -5.44 8.28 -17.66
C HIS A 138 -5.24 7.48 -16.36
N LEU A 139 -4.35 6.48 -16.38
CA LEU A 139 -4.00 5.70 -15.19
C LEU A 139 -3.43 6.58 -14.06
N ALA A 140 -2.59 7.56 -14.38
CA ALA A 140 -2.02 8.49 -13.41
C ALA A 140 -3.08 9.35 -12.72
N GLN A 141 -4.23 9.59 -13.36
CA GLN A 141 -5.36 10.31 -12.79
C GLN A 141 -6.30 9.39 -12.01
N ALA A 142 -6.53 8.17 -12.51
CA ALA A 142 -7.43 7.20 -11.90
C ALA A 142 -6.85 6.53 -10.64
N LEU A 143 -5.54 6.27 -10.63
CA LEU A 143 -4.85 5.61 -9.53
C LEU A 143 -4.36 6.63 -8.49
N PRO A 144 -4.58 6.39 -7.18
CA PRO A 144 -4.11 7.26 -6.11
C PRO A 144 -2.62 7.02 -5.79
N ALA A 145 -1.78 6.85 -6.80
CA ALA A 145 -0.38 6.45 -6.65
C ALA A 145 0.46 7.54 -5.96
N ARG A 146 0.18 8.82 -6.26
CA ARG A 146 0.88 9.95 -5.63
C ARG A 146 0.47 10.12 -4.17
N GLU A 147 -0.81 9.90 -3.86
CA GLU A 147 -1.33 9.90 -2.50
C GLU A 147 -0.71 8.75 -1.72
N ALA A 148 -0.79 7.51 -2.24
CA ALA A 148 -0.22 6.33 -1.60
C ALA A 148 1.28 6.50 -1.30
N GLY A 149 2.07 6.98 -2.27
CA GLY A 149 3.50 7.24 -2.07
C GLY A 149 3.77 8.33 -1.03
N ALA A 150 2.94 9.37 -0.96
CA ALA A 150 3.03 10.38 0.09
C ALA A 150 2.69 9.82 1.48
N GLU A 151 1.65 8.98 1.59
CA GLU A 151 1.28 8.35 2.86
C GLU A 151 2.37 7.38 3.36
N VAL A 152 2.98 6.60 2.47
CA VAL A 152 4.14 5.74 2.82
C VAL A 152 5.31 6.59 3.34
N SER A 153 5.63 7.67 2.64
CA SER A 153 6.72 8.58 3.04
C SER A 153 6.46 9.23 4.40
N LEU A 154 5.22 9.67 4.65
CA LEU A 154 4.81 10.25 5.92
C LEU A 154 4.80 9.22 7.06
N ALA A 155 4.43 7.97 6.79
CA ALA A 155 4.50 6.91 7.78
C ALA A 155 5.92 6.71 8.31
N ILE A 156 6.90 6.64 7.39
CA ILE A 156 8.32 6.48 7.71
C ILE A 156 8.82 7.71 8.47
N ALA A 157 8.49 8.92 8.01
CA ALA A 157 8.86 10.16 8.68
C ALA A 157 8.27 10.25 10.10
N GLY A 158 7.03 9.79 10.29
CA GLY A 158 6.35 9.74 11.59
C GLY A 158 7.09 8.89 12.61
N VAL A 159 7.62 7.72 12.20
CA VAL A 159 8.43 6.88 13.09
C VAL A 159 9.69 7.60 13.56
N ALA A 160 10.38 8.31 12.67
CA ALA A 160 11.56 9.07 13.06
C ALA A 160 11.23 10.20 14.05
N ALA A 161 10.11 10.91 13.82
CA ALA A 161 9.64 11.97 14.71
C ALA A 161 9.24 11.44 16.10
N ASP A 162 8.49 10.33 16.16
CA ASP A 162 8.08 9.69 17.42
C ASP A 162 9.31 9.22 18.23
N SER A 163 10.29 8.62 17.55
CA SER A 163 11.52 8.13 18.18
C SER A 163 12.33 9.26 18.81
N LEU A 164 12.44 10.41 18.11
CA LEU A 164 13.11 11.59 18.64
C LEU A 164 12.35 12.22 19.81
N SER A 165 11.02 12.28 19.74
CA SER A 165 10.17 12.85 20.79
C SER A 165 10.23 12.05 22.10
N GLN A 166 10.30 10.72 22.01
CA GLN A 166 10.48 9.85 23.18
C GLN A 166 11.84 10.07 23.88
N MET A 167 12.87 10.42 23.13
CA MET A 167 14.20 10.70 23.68
C MET A 167 14.32 12.11 24.25
N ILE A 168 13.62 13.09 23.69
CA ILE A 168 13.63 14.48 24.13
C ILE A 168 12.19 14.96 24.35
N PRO A 169 11.62 14.71 25.54
CA PRO A 169 10.28 15.17 25.87
C PRO A 169 10.15 16.69 25.74
N GLY A 170 9.15 17.16 24.99
CA GLY A 170 8.87 18.59 24.82
C GLY A 170 9.44 19.23 23.54
N LEU A 171 10.18 18.50 22.70
CA LEU A 171 10.74 19.03 21.44
C LEU A 171 9.68 19.29 20.36
N LEU A 172 8.53 18.58 20.40
CA LEU A 172 7.47 18.67 19.39
C LEU A 172 6.10 18.79 20.07
N GLY A 173 5.56 20.01 20.14
CA GLY A 173 4.21 20.28 20.67
C GLY A 173 3.11 19.75 19.73
N GLY A 174 2.30 18.81 20.21
CA GLY A 174 1.37 17.97 19.43
C GLY A 174 0.26 18.67 18.62
N GLY A 175 0.13 20.01 18.68
CA GLY A 175 -0.88 20.77 17.92
C GLY A 175 -0.38 21.40 16.61
N GLN A 176 0.89 21.83 16.54
CA GLN A 176 1.47 22.45 15.31
C GLN A 176 1.94 21.40 14.28
N ALA A 177 2.08 20.14 14.70
CA ALA A 177 2.54 19.05 13.85
C ALA A 177 1.57 18.74 12.69
N GLN A 178 0.25 18.80 12.92
CA GLN A 178 -0.73 18.35 11.92
C GLN A 178 -0.81 19.26 10.68
N GLY A 179 -0.79 20.59 10.88
CA GLY A 179 -0.76 21.55 9.76
C GLY A 179 0.53 21.44 8.94
N MET A 180 1.66 21.21 9.62
CA MET A 180 2.95 20.97 8.97
C MET A 180 2.97 19.66 8.17
N LEU A 181 2.38 18.58 8.71
CA LEU A 181 2.24 17.29 8.02
C LEU A 181 1.39 17.41 6.75
N ASN A 182 0.30 18.20 6.79
CA ASN A 182 -0.53 18.43 5.60
C ASN A 182 0.25 19.16 4.49
N GLY A 183 1.06 20.17 4.83
CA GLY A 183 1.94 20.85 3.87
C GLY A 183 3.05 19.93 3.33
N GLN A 184 3.60 19.04 4.15
CA GLN A 184 4.55 18.01 3.69
C GLN A 184 3.88 17.02 2.74
N ARG A 185 2.66 16.57 3.05
CA ARG A 185 1.87 15.68 2.17
C ARG A 185 1.71 16.28 0.78
N GLN A 186 1.27 17.54 0.69
CA GLN A 186 1.06 18.21 -0.59
C GLN A 186 2.36 18.34 -1.39
N ARG A 187 3.48 18.68 -0.73
CA ARG A 187 4.79 18.74 -1.41
C ARG A 187 5.26 17.38 -1.92
N LEU A 188 5.11 16.32 -1.13
CA LEU A 188 5.44 14.96 -1.55
C LEU A 188 4.58 14.52 -2.74
N MET A 189 3.28 14.79 -2.71
CA MET A 189 2.38 14.49 -3.83
C MET A 189 2.80 15.20 -5.11
N GLN A 190 3.24 16.46 -5.03
CA GLN A 190 3.76 17.20 -6.19
C GLN A 190 5.06 16.58 -6.72
N GLN A 191 5.99 16.26 -5.83
CA GLN A 191 7.27 15.65 -6.22
C GLN A 191 7.06 14.28 -6.88
N ILE A 192 6.24 13.41 -6.29
CA ILE A 192 5.90 12.10 -6.85
C ILE A 192 5.14 12.26 -8.17
N GLY A 193 4.25 13.25 -8.25
CA GLY A 193 3.47 13.56 -9.45
C GLY A 193 4.34 13.87 -10.67
N ASN A 194 5.49 14.53 -10.49
CA ASN A 194 6.37 14.92 -11.60
C ASN A 194 6.96 13.72 -12.36
N ASP A 195 7.22 12.60 -11.68
CA ASP A 195 7.78 11.38 -12.28
C ASP A 195 6.77 10.23 -12.34
N LEU A 196 5.50 10.48 -12.00
CA LEU A 196 4.47 9.46 -11.91
C LEU A 196 4.28 8.73 -13.24
N ASN A 197 4.18 9.44 -14.35
CA ASN A 197 3.98 8.82 -15.67
C ASN A 197 5.16 7.89 -16.03
N ASN A 198 6.40 8.32 -15.77
CA ASN A 198 7.57 7.47 -16.01
C ASN A 198 7.57 6.24 -15.10
N THR A 199 7.09 6.40 -13.86
CA THR A 199 6.96 5.30 -12.91
C THR A 199 5.93 4.28 -13.40
N LEU A 200 4.74 4.71 -13.81
CA LEU A 200 3.71 3.81 -14.33
C LEU A 200 4.15 3.13 -15.63
N LEU A 201 4.82 3.86 -16.52
CA LEU A 201 5.44 3.30 -17.73
C LEU A 201 6.45 2.20 -17.40
N TYR A 202 7.26 2.41 -16.36
CA TYR A 202 8.23 1.42 -15.91
C TYR A 202 7.53 0.20 -15.30
N VAL A 203 6.58 0.42 -14.38
CA VAL A 203 5.86 -0.67 -13.68
C VAL A 203 5.13 -1.55 -14.69
N TYR A 204 4.35 -0.95 -15.59
CA TYR A 204 3.51 -1.68 -16.55
C TYR A 204 4.15 -1.88 -17.93
N ARG A 205 5.49 -1.81 -18.03
CA ARG A 205 6.23 -1.90 -19.30
C ARG A 205 5.92 -3.16 -20.12
N ASP A 206 5.59 -4.26 -19.44
CA ASP A 206 5.35 -5.57 -20.04
C ASP A 206 3.88 -5.80 -20.45
N LEU A 207 2.99 -4.82 -20.19
CA LEU A 207 1.61 -4.84 -20.66
C LEU A 207 1.53 -4.27 -22.09
N SER A 208 0.62 -4.83 -22.89
CA SER A 208 0.22 -4.26 -24.18
C SER A 208 -0.62 -2.99 -24.01
N ASP A 209 -0.73 -2.18 -25.06
CA ASP A 209 -1.55 -0.96 -25.03
C ASP A 209 -3.04 -1.29 -24.78
N THR A 210 -3.55 -2.37 -25.36
CA THR A 210 -4.92 -2.87 -25.10
C THR A 210 -5.14 -3.24 -23.64
N GLU A 211 -4.19 -3.95 -23.02
CA GLU A 211 -4.27 -4.30 -21.61
C GLU A 211 -4.20 -3.07 -20.69
N LEU A 212 -3.41 -2.07 -21.06
CA LEU A 212 -3.35 -0.79 -20.33
C LEU A 212 -4.66 0.00 -20.47
N GLU A 213 -5.30 -0.01 -21.64
CA GLU A 213 -6.61 0.62 -21.87
C GLU A 213 -7.72 -0.06 -21.07
N GLU A 214 -7.75 -1.39 -21.06
CA GLU A 214 -8.68 -2.16 -20.23
C GLU A 214 -8.48 -1.87 -18.73
N PHE A 215 -7.21 -1.76 -18.31
CA PHE A 215 -6.90 -1.39 -16.95
C PHE A 215 -7.37 0.02 -16.61
N ALA A 216 -7.08 1.00 -17.47
CA ALA A 216 -7.53 2.38 -17.29
C ALA A 216 -9.05 2.45 -17.21
N THR A 217 -9.76 1.72 -18.08
CA THR A 217 -11.22 1.63 -18.09
C THR A 217 -11.77 1.14 -16.75
N PHE A 218 -11.20 0.07 -16.19
CA PHE A 218 -11.60 -0.40 -14.86
C PHE A 218 -11.28 0.64 -13.79
N ALA A 219 -10.07 1.18 -13.75
CA ALA A 219 -9.65 2.15 -12.74
C ALA A 219 -10.50 3.44 -12.76
N GLU A 220 -11.00 3.84 -13.93
CA GLU A 220 -11.86 5.01 -14.11
C GLU A 220 -13.35 4.73 -13.82
N SER A 221 -13.76 3.46 -13.76
CA SER A 221 -15.14 3.05 -13.45
C SER A 221 -15.55 3.43 -12.03
N SER A 222 -16.85 3.43 -11.74
CA SER A 222 -17.36 3.64 -10.38
C SER A 222 -16.80 2.62 -9.40
N GLU A 223 -16.72 1.36 -9.82
CA GLU A 223 -16.27 0.23 -9.01
C GLU A 223 -14.75 0.28 -8.80
N GLY A 224 -13.97 0.58 -9.83
CA GLY A 224 -12.53 0.76 -9.70
C GLY A 224 -12.16 1.93 -8.81
N LYS A 225 -12.84 3.08 -8.96
CA LYS A 225 -12.67 4.23 -8.07
C LYS A 225 -13.00 3.89 -6.61
N ALA A 226 -14.10 3.18 -6.37
CA ALA A 226 -14.47 2.73 -5.03
C ALA A 226 -13.37 1.83 -4.43
N TYR A 227 -12.85 0.88 -5.20
CA TYR A 227 -11.74 0.03 -4.77
C TYR A 227 -10.49 0.84 -4.44
N TYR A 228 -10.02 1.70 -5.35
CA TYR A 228 -8.76 2.44 -5.15
C TYR A 228 -8.85 3.47 -4.01
N GLN A 229 -10.02 4.07 -3.79
CA GLN A 229 -10.26 4.92 -2.61
C GLN A 229 -10.18 4.11 -1.31
N ALA A 230 -10.81 2.94 -1.27
CA ALA A 230 -10.75 2.04 -0.13
C ALA A 230 -9.33 1.48 0.10
N ALA A 231 -8.60 1.17 -0.97
CA ALA A 231 -7.20 0.77 -0.94
C ALA A 231 -6.31 1.88 -0.35
N LEU A 232 -6.49 3.14 -0.77
CA LEU A 232 -5.75 4.25 -0.16
C LEU A 232 -6.06 4.39 1.33
N ALA A 233 -7.31 4.23 1.74
CA ALA A 233 -7.70 4.22 3.16
C ALA A 233 -7.02 3.06 3.92
N ALA A 234 -6.95 1.87 3.30
CA ALA A 234 -6.27 0.71 3.84
C ALA A 234 -4.76 0.93 4.00
N ILE A 235 -4.09 1.59 3.05
CA ILE A 235 -2.67 1.97 3.18
C ILE A 235 -2.48 2.91 4.37
N ARG A 236 -3.30 3.95 4.48
CA ARG A 236 -3.22 4.94 5.58
C ARG A 236 -3.38 4.26 6.94
N ALA A 237 -4.38 3.39 7.09
CA ALA A 237 -4.64 2.67 8.32
C ALA A 237 -3.56 1.60 8.60
N GLY A 238 -3.18 0.82 7.60
CA GLY A 238 -2.13 -0.20 7.68
C GLY A 238 -0.81 0.38 8.16
N LEU A 239 -0.40 1.53 7.63
CA LEU A 239 0.85 2.21 8.03
C LEU A 239 0.67 3.16 9.23
N ALA A 240 -0.54 3.21 9.81
CA ALA A 240 -0.93 4.06 10.92
C ALA A 240 -0.57 5.54 10.71
N VAL A 241 -0.70 6.07 9.49
CA VAL A 241 -0.18 7.41 9.14
C VAL A 241 -0.79 8.50 10.03
N GLY A 242 0.06 9.37 10.58
CA GLY A 242 -0.36 10.45 11.47
C GLY A 242 -0.73 10.00 12.90
N GLN A 243 -0.59 8.73 13.24
CA GLN A 243 -0.71 8.23 14.61
C GLN A 243 0.68 8.07 15.24
N SER A 244 0.76 8.30 16.55
CA SER A 244 1.97 8.03 17.34
C SER A 244 2.13 6.52 17.57
N THR A 245 3.36 6.02 17.58
CA THR A 245 3.62 4.62 17.93
C THR A 245 3.09 4.22 19.31
N SER A 246 3.11 5.16 20.27
CA SER A 246 2.58 4.95 21.62
C SER A 246 1.06 4.73 21.67
N SER A 247 0.29 5.29 20.72
CA SER A 247 -1.17 5.05 20.64
C SER A 247 -1.53 3.71 20.00
N LEU A 248 -0.53 2.93 19.54
CA LEU A 248 -0.70 1.61 18.92
C LEU A 248 -0.42 0.46 19.89
N ALA A 249 0.06 0.74 21.10
CA ALA A 249 0.22 -0.27 22.15
C ALA A 249 -1.15 -0.69 22.72
N PRO A 250 -1.37 -1.99 23.02
CA PRO A 250 -2.61 -2.48 23.62
C PRO A 250 -2.85 -1.97 25.04
#